data_AF-A0A7W0TE35-F1
#
_entry.id   AF-A0A7W0TE35-F1
#
_cell.length_a   1.000
_cell.length_b   1.000
_cell.length_c   1.000
_cell.angle_alpha   90.00
_cell.angle_beta   90.00
_cell.angle_gamma   90.00
#
_symmetry.space_group_name_H-M   'P 1'
#
loop_
_entity.id
_entity.type
_entity.pdbx_description
1 polymer ?
#
loop_
_entity_poly.entity_id
_entity_poly.type
_entity_poly.pdbx_seq_one_letter_code
_entity_poly.pdbx_strand_id
1 'polypeptide(L)'
;MNERLEAAALLYDEAAKQLDLAARHCEVAAQHFRDNLVPRGAAHAWAARGHLLEAEKRLDEQAREHSSRSSIETTPGGQASA
;
A
#
# COMPACT_ATOMS: atom_id res chain seq x y z
N MET A 1 16.91 -0.73 17.59
CA MET A 1 15.66 -0.58 16.81
C MET A 1 14.93 -1.92 16.85
N ASN A 2 13.60 -1.95 16.97
CA ASN A 2 12.86 -3.20 16.83
C ASN A 2 12.71 -3.48 15.32
N GLU A 3 13.44 -4.48 14.80
CA GLU A 3 13.49 -4.82 13.38
C GLU A 3 12.11 -5.04 12.75
N ARG A 4 11.16 -5.56 13.54
CA ARG A 4 9.79 -5.75 13.09
C ARG A 4 9.03 -4.43 12.94
N LEU A 5 9.19 -3.50 13.89
CA LEU A 5 8.56 -2.18 13.77
C LEU A 5 9.15 -1.41 12.59
N GLU A 6 10.43 -1.59 12.32
CA GLU A 6 11.09 -1.02 11.14
C GLU A 6 10.54 -1.60 9.84
N ALA A 7 10.38 -2.93 9.76
CA ALA A 7 9.78 -3.58 8.59
C ALA A 7 8.36 -3.06 8.30
N ALA A 8 7.53 -2.89 9.34
CA ALA A 8 6.20 -2.32 9.18
C ALA A 8 6.24 -0.85 8.72
N ALA A 9 7.14 -0.03 9.27
CA ALA A 9 7.32 1.36 8.85
C ALA A 9 7.71 1.47 7.37
N LEU A 10 8.63 0.60 6.91
CA LEU A 10 9.06 0.57 5.51
C LEU A 10 7.90 0.25 4.55
N LEU A 11 6.96 -0.62 4.93
CA LEU A 11 5.77 -0.88 4.10
C LEU A 11 4.91 0.38 3.93
N TYR A 12 4.74 1.17 4.99
CA TYR A 12 4.00 2.43 4.92
C TYR A 12 4.75 3.52 4.16
N ASP A 13 6.08 3.63 4.34
CA ASP A 13 6.91 4.57 3.58
C ASP A 13 6.86 4.27 2.09
N GLU A 14 6.94 2.99 1.70
CA GLU A 14 6.82 2.58 0.31
C GLU A 14 5.39 2.81 -0.22
N ALA A 15 4.34 2.48 0.55
CA ALA A 15 2.96 2.77 0.15
C ALA A 15 2.75 4.27 -0.11
N ALA A 16 3.26 5.14 0.78
CA ALA A 16 3.18 6.59 0.63
C ALA A 16 3.88 7.07 -0.64
N LYS A 17 5.11 6.59 -0.91
CA LYS A 17 5.84 6.91 -2.15
C LYS A 17 5.06 6.52 -3.40
N GLN A 18 4.44 5.33 -3.41
CA GLN A 18 3.64 4.88 -4.54
C GLN A 18 2.38 5.74 -4.73
N LEU A 19 1.70 6.12 -3.64
CA LEU A 19 0.53 7.00 -3.70
C LEU A 19 0.89 8.40 -4.24
N ASP A 20 2.03 8.96 -3.83
CA ASP A 20 2.52 10.23 -4.36
C ASP A 20 2.81 10.15 -5.86
N LEU A 21 3.41 9.04 -6.33
CA LEU A 21 3.64 8.80 -7.76
C LEU A 21 2.33 8.64 -8.53
N ALA A 22 1.36 7.93 -7.97
CA ALA A 22 0.03 7.79 -8.55
C ALA A 22 -0.66 9.15 -8.72
N ALA A 23 -0.62 10.01 -7.69
CA ALA A 23 -1.18 11.35 -7.73
C ALA A 23 -0.52 12.21 -8.83
N ARG A 24 0.81 12.23 -8.90
CA ARG A 24 1.54 12.95 -9.96
C ARG A 24 1.16 12.48 -11.35
N HIS A 25 0.99 11.18 -11.55
CA HIS A 25 0.55 10.65 -12.84
C HIS A 25 -0.89 11.03 -13.18
N CYS A 26 -1.80 11.07 -12.21
CA CYS A 26 -3.15 11.59 -12.41
C CYS A 26 -3.15 13.05 -12.87
N GLU A 27 -2.33 13.90 -12.24
CA GLU A 27 -2.19 15.31 -12.61
C GLU A 27 -1.71 15.49 -14.05
N VAL A 28 -0.66 14.74 -14.45
CA VAL A 28 -0.13 14.78 -15.83
C VAL A 28 -1.13 14.21 -16.83
N ALA A 29 -1.81 13.10 -16.50
CA ALA A 29 -2.86 12.53 -17.35
C ALA A 29 -3.98 13.54 -17.61
N ALA A 30 -4.47 14.21 -16.56
CA ALA A 30 -5.49 15.23 -16.66
C ALA A 30 -5.05 16.39 -17.55
N GLN A 31 -3.79 16.84 -17.41
CA GLN A 31 -3.24 17.88 -18.28
C GLN A 31 -3.21 17.43 -19.75
N HIS A 32 -2.72 16.22 -20.04
CA HIS A 32 -2.72 15.69 -21.41
C HIS A 32 -4.12 15.56 -22.01
N PHE A 33 -5.12 15.17 -21.23
CA PHE A 33 -6.50 15.12 -21.72
C PHE A 33 -7.05 16.53 -22.01
N ARG A 34 -6.75 17.55 -21.18
CA ARG A 34 -7.09 18.96 -21.48
C ARG A 34 -6.43 19.45 -22.77
N ASP A 35 -5.23 18.98 -23.07
CA ASP A 35 -4.48 19.33 -24.27
C ASP A 35 -4.84 18.47 -25.51
N ASN A 36 -5.89 17.62 -25.41
CA ASN A 36 -6.30 16.66 -26.44
C ASN A 36 -5.22 15.63 -26.84
N LEU A 37 -4.24 15.37 -25.97
CA LEU A 37 -3.16 14.40 -26.16
C LEU A 37 -3.53 13.01 -25.63
N VAL A 38 -4.60 12.42 -26.19
CA VAL A 38 -5.26 11.21 -25.66
C VAL A 38 -4.30 10.02 -25.41
N PRO A 39 -3.43 9.61 -26.34
CA PRO A 39 -2.55 8.46 -26.08
C PRO A 39 -1.59 8.68 -24.91
N ARG A 40 -1.10 9.92 -24.73
CA ARG A 40 -0.22 10.28 -23.62
C ARG A 40 -0.99 10.32 -22.30
N GLY A 41 -2.19 10.90 -22.30
CA GLY A 41 -3.08 10.91 -21.14
C GLY A 41 -3.40 9.49 -20.65
N ALA A 42 -3.74 8.59 -21.57
CA ALA A 42 -4.02 7.19 -21.24
C ALA A 42 -2.80 6.47 -20.66
N ALA A 43 -1.60 6.67 -21.21
CA ALA A 43 -0.38 6.07 -20.68
C ALA A 43 -0.13 6.46 -19.21
N HIS A 44 -0.29 7.74 -18.89
CA HIS A 44 -0.16 8.22 -17.51
C HIS A 44 -1.28 7.72 -16.60
N ALA A 45 -2.52 7.63 -17.09
CA ALA A 45 -3.62 7.05 -16.31
C ALA A 45 -3.36 5.58 -15.93
N TRP A 46 -2.82 4.79 -16.85
CA TRP A 46 -2.45 3.39 -16.55
C TRP A 46 -1.24 3.29 -15.61
N ALA A 47 -0.26 4.19 -15.73
CA ALA A 47 0.84 4.28 -14.79
C ALA A 47 0.34 4.61 -13.37
N ALA A 48 -0.57 5.58 -13.23
CA ALA A 48 -1.19 5.93 -11.94
C ALA A 48 -1.88 4.72 -11.30
N ARG A 49 -2.64 3.96 -12.09
CA ARG A 49 -3.27 2.71 -11.62
C ARG A 49 -2.25 1.67 -11.17
N GLY A 50 -1.12 1.53 -11.87
CA GLY A 50 -0.04 0.63 -11.47
C GLY A 50 0.52 0.97 -10.10
N HIS A 51 0.81 2.25 -9.85
CA HIS A 51 1.30 2.72 -8.55
C HIS A 51 0.25 2.56 -7.44
N LEU A 52 -1.02 2.83 -7.72
CA LEU A 52 -2.10 2.60 -6.76
C LEU A 52 -2.16 1.12 -6.30
N LEU A 53 -2.07 0.18 -7.25
CA LEU A 53 -2.10 -1.25 -6.94
C LEU A 53 -0.86 -1.70 -6.16
N GLU A 54 0.31 -1.13 -6.43
CA GLU A 54 1.51 -1.44 -5.65
C GLU A 54 1.41 -0.87 -4.22
N ALA A 55 0.84 0.33 -4.03
CA ALA A 55 0.56 0.87 -2.71
C ALA A 55 -0.39 -0.04 -1.92
N GLU A 56 -1.51 -0.45 -2.55
CA GLU A 56 -2.50 -1.36 -1.96
C GLU A 56 -1.84 -2.68 -1.52
N LYS A 57 -0.97 -3.25 -2.35
CA LYS A 57 -0.22 -4.48 -2.02
C LYS A 57 0.63 -4.33 -0.76
N ARG A 58 1.26 -3.17 -0.52
CA ARG A 58 2.06 -2.92 0.69
C ARG A 58 1.19 -2.79 1.93
N LEU A 59 0.05 -2.12 1.81
CA LEU A 59 -0.93 -2.01 2.88
C LEU A 59 -1.52 -3.38 3.24
N ASP A 60 -1.84 -4.19 2.23
CA ASP A 60 -2.27 -5.58 2.38
C ASP A 60 -1.24 -6.46 3.09
N GLU A 61 0.04 -6.31 2.72
CA GLU A 61 1.15 -7.04 3.35
C GLU A 61 1.21 -6.75 4.85
N GLN A 62 1.14 -5.47 5.23
CA GLN A 62 1.11 -5.06 6.62
C GLN A 62 -0.16 -5.58 7.34
N ALA A 63 -1.33 -5.50 6.70
CA ALA A 63 -2.58 -5.96 7.29
C ALA A 63 -2.56 -7.47 7.59
N ARG A 64 -1.95 -8.27 6.70
CA ARG A 64 -1.73 -9.72 6.91
C ARG A 64 -0.80 -9.97 8.08
N GLU A 65 0.32 -9.24 8.19
CA GLU A 65 1.22 -9.36 9.34
C GLU A 65 0.49 -9.05 10.65
N HIS A 66 -0.28 -7.95 10.68
CA HIS A 66 -1.06 -7.56 11.85
C HIS A 66 -2.10 -8.63 12.23
N SER A 67 -2.90 -9.10 11.27
CA SER A 67 -3.95 -10.10 11.50
C SER A 67 -3.40 -11.43 12.03
N SER A 68 -2.26 -11.89 11.49
CA SER A 68 -1.61 -13.12 11.94
C SER A 68 -1.23 -13.10 13.42
N ARG A 69 -1.04 -11.91 14.00
CA ARG A 69 -0.58 -11.72 15.38
C ARG A 69 -1.71 -11.43 16.34
N SER A 70 -2.71 -10.64 15.93
CA SER A 70 -3.93 -10.44 16.71
C SER A 70 -4.67 -11.76 16.98
N SER A 71 -4.54 -12.75 16.09
CA SER A 71 -5.09 -14.10 16.27
C SER A 71 -4.31 -14.96 17.29
N ILE A 72 -3.01 -14.70 17.49
CA ILE A 72 -2.16 -15.45 18.43
C ILE A 72 -2.28 -14.89 19.85
N GLU A 73 -2.54 -13.58 20.01
CA GLU A 73 -2.65 -12.92 21.32
C GLU A 73 -3.98 -13.22 22.06
N THR A 74 -4.91 -13.96 21.44
CA THR A 74 -6.20 -14.37 22.06
C THR A 74 -6.13 -15.76 22.71
N THR A 75 -4.98 -16.20 23.23
CA THR A 75 -4.94 -17.40 24.09
C THR A 75 -4.62 -17.03 25.54
N PRO A 76 -5.62 -16.85 26.43
CA PRO A 76 -5.41 -17.10 27.84
C PRO A 76 -5.45 -18.62 28.04
N GLY A 77 -4.29 -19.17 28.42
CA GLY A 77 -4.20 -20.54 28.91
C GLY A 77 -5.13 -20.75 30.10
N GLY A 78 -6.24 -21.46 29.86
CA GLY A 78 -6.97 -22.18 30.89
C GLY A 78 -6.26 -23.50 31.16
N GLN A 79 -5.24 -23.46 32.02
CA GLN A 79 -4.82 -24.65 32.74
C GLN A 79 -5.95 -25.04 33.69
N ALA A 80 -6.44 -26.27 33.60
CA ALA A 80 -7.06 -26.96 34.72
C ALA A 80 -6.39 -28.32 34.84
N SER A 81 -5.49 -28.40 35.81
CA SER A 81 -4.99 -29.63 36.39
C SER A 81 -6.10 -30.34 37.18
N ALA A 82 -5.91 -31.67 37.32
CA ALA A 82 -6.66 -32.67 38.08
C ALA A 82 -7.69 -33.48 37.27
#